data_AF-A0A382QGU5-F1
#
_entry.id   AF-A0A382QGU5-F1
#
_cell.length_a   1.000
_cell.length_b   1.000
_cell.length_c   1.000
_cell.angle_alpha   90.00
_cell.angle_beta   90.00
_cell.angle_gamma   90.00
#
_symmetry.space_group_name_H-M   'P 1'
#
loop_
_entity.id
_entity.type
_entity.pdbx_description
1 polymer ?
#
loop_
_entity_poly.entity_id
_entity_poly.type
_entity_poly.pdbx_seq_one_letter_code
_entity_poly.pdbx_strand_id
1 'polypeptide(L)'
;MLKLDLHPDRLAVGNVGIHYGWVIVVVAAGMRLSASAVRSSFSILEPRLVESFGWSHFTIGVGLALQWAFGGIFGPAAGWLGDRYGVRRTMLLGALVFTVAMVMTSRMTEFWQLYLYYGVLL
;
A
#
# COMPACT_ATOMS: atom_id res chain seq x y z
N MET A 1 -29.22 3.89 -18.71
CA MET A 1 -27.93 4.61 -18.83
C MET A 1 -27.61 5.22 -17.47
N LEU A 2 -26.63 4.69 -16.73
CA LEU A 2 -26.20 5.26 -15.46
C LEU A 2 -25.58 6.64 -15.74
N LYS A 3 -26.19 7.72 -15.24
CA LYS A 3 -25.54 9.03 -15.16
C LYS A 3 -24.61 9.00 -13.95
N LEU A 4 -23.31 9.09 -14.21
CA LEU A 4 -22.24 9.08 -13.23
C LEU A 4 -21.62 10.49 -13.26
N ASP A 5 -22.03 11.34 -12.33
CA ASP A 5 -21.44 12.66 -12.15
C ASP A 5 -20.31 12.56 -11.13
N LEU A 6 -19.07 12.82 -11.58
CA LEU A 6 -17.85 12.73 -10.77
C LEU A 6 -17.44 14.09 -10.17
N HIS A 7 -18.29 15.11 -10.27
CA HIS A 7 -18.01 16.41 -9.68
C HIS A 7 -18.09 16.32 -8.15
N PRO A 8 -17.07 16.79 -7.39
CA PRO A 8 -16.99 16.62 -5.94
C PRO A 8 -18.21 17.14 -5.17
N ASP A 9 -18.95 18.10 -5.73
CA ASP A 9 -20.09 18.78 -5.11
C ASP A 9 -21.45 18.12 -5.45
N ARG A 10 -21.47 17.19 -6.42
CA ARG A 10 -22.69 16.54 -6.94
C ARG A 10 -22.48 15.07 -7.31
N LEU A 11 -21.70 14.35 -6.48
CA LEU A 11 -21.45 12.94 -6.73
C LEU A 11 -22.73 12.15 -6.48
N ALA A 12 -23.35 11.67 -7.55
CA ALA A 12 -24.62 10.94 -7.49
C ALA A 12 -24.56 9.72 -8.41
N VAL A 13 -25.09 8.59 -7.92
CA VAL A 13 -25.28 7.38 -8.73
C VAL A 13 -26.78 7.15 -8.84
N GLY A 14 -27.32 7.43 -10.03
CA GLY A 14 -28.77 7.40 -10.22
C GLY A 14 -29.46 8.54 -9.47
N ASN A 15 -30.34 8.22 -8.52
CA ASN A 15 -31.12 9.21 -7.74
C ASN A 15 -30.64 9.35 -6.27
N VAL A 16 -29.53 8.69 -5.91
CA VAL A 16 -28.95 8.74 -4.56
C VAL A 16 -27.75 9.67 -4.58
N GLY A 17 -27.82 10.76 -3.82
CA GLY A 17 -26.68 11.63 -3.56
C GLY A 17 -25.65 10.89 -2.72
N ILE A 18 -24.48 10.60 -3.30
CA ILE A 18 -23.39 9.93 -2.62
C ILE A 18 -22.52 11.02 -1.97
N HIS A 19 -22.47 11.02 -0.65
CA HIS A 19 -21.57 11.90 0.07
C HIS A 19 -20.12 11.58 -0.33
N TYR A 20 -19.32 12.60 -0.69
CA TYR A 20 -17.94 12.41 -1.16
C TYR A 20 -17.07 11.61 -0.17
N GLY A 21 -17.43 11.60 1.11
CA GLY A 21 -16.84 10.70 2.12
C GLY A 21 -16.88 9.22 1.74
N TRP A 22 -17.91 8.72 1.06
CA TRP A 22 -17.98 7.33 0.60
C TRP A 22 -16.93 7.01 -0.46
N VAL A 23 -16.59 7.97 -1.32
CA VAL A 23 -15.48 7.80 -2.28
C VAL A 23 -14.16 7.65 -1.54
N ILE A 24 -13.91 8.47 -0.53
CA ILE A 24 -12.71 8.37 0.32
C ILE A 24 -12.67 7.01 1.04
N VAL A 25 -13.80 6.54 1.57
CA VAL A 25 -13.90 5.22 2.20
C VAL A 25 -13.56 4.10 1.23
N VAL A 26 -14.10 4.11 0.00
CA VAL A 26 -13.79 3.09 -1.01
C VAL A 26 -12.31 3.12 -1.39
N VAL A 27 -11.73 4.29 -1.58
CA VAL A 27 -10.30 4.43 -1.90
C VAL A 27 -9.43 3.94 -0.74
N ALA A 28 -9.72 4.35 0.49
CA ALA A 28 -8.97 3.94 1.68
C ALA A 28 -9.10 2.43 1.93
N ALA A 29 -10.30 1.87 1.76
CA ALA A 29 -10.54 0.43 1.83
C ALA A 29 -9.75 -0.31 0.75
N GLY A 30 -9.78 0.17 -0.50
CA GLY A 30 -9.01 -0.40 -1.61
C GLY A 30 -7.50 -0.40 -1.34
N MET A 31 -6.96 0.71 -0.83
CA MET A 31 -5.54 0.78 -0.43
C MET A 31 -5.21 -0.23 0.67
N ARG A 32 -6.06 -0.32 1.70
CA ARG A 32 -5.84 -1.23 2.84
C ARG A 32 -5.93 -2.70 2.44
N LEU A 33 -6.90 -3.05 1.60
CA LEU A 33 -7.05 -4.39 1.04
C LEU A 33 -5.87 -4.77 0.16
N SER A 34 -5.40 -3.85 -0.68
CA SER A 34 -4.22 -4.08 -1.53
C SER A 34 -2.98 -4.35 -0.68
N ALA A 35 -2.70 -3.50 0.32
CA ALA A 35 -1.57 -3.71 1.23
C ALA A 35 -1.67 -5.04 2.01
N SER A 36 -2.88 -5.44 2.40
CA SER A 36 -3.10 -6.75 3.05
C SER A 36 -2.86 -7.92 2.09
N ALA A 37 -3.35 -7.83 0.86
CA ALA A 37 -3.18 -8.88 -0.14
C ALA A 37 -1.70 -9.12 -0.46
N VAL A 38 -0.92 -8.05 -0.66
CA VAL A 38 0.52 -8.14 -0.93
C VAL A 38 1.24 -8.87 0.20
N ARG A 39 0.94 -8.51 1.45
CA ARG A 39 1.56 -9.12 2.62
C ARG A 39 1.19 -10.59 2.79
N SER A 40 -0.07 -10.95 2.57
CA SER A 40 -0.51 -12.35 2.58
C SER A 40 0.13 -13.16 1.45
N SER A 41 0.21 -12.60 0.24
CA SER A 41 0.90 -13.25 -0.88
C SER A 41 2.37 -13.47 -0.60
N PHE A 42 3.06 -12.50 0.01
CA PHE A 42 4.47 -12.62 0.35
C PHE A 42 4.74 -13.76 1.33
N SER A 43 3.92 -13.91 2.38
CA SER A 43 4.03 -15.05 3.31
C SER A 43 3.85 -16.42 2.64
N ILE A 44 3.02 -16.51 1.59
CA ILE A 44 2.83 -17.75 0.84
C ILE A 44 4.00 -18.02 -0.12
N LEU A 45 4.61 -16.96 -0.65
CA LEU A 45 5.73 -17.04 -1.60
C LEU A 45 7.08 -17.28 -0.92
N GLU A 46 7.20 -17.06 0.39
CA GLU A 46 8.44 -17.22 1.14
C GLU A 46 9.18 -18.55 0.83
N PRO A 47 8.55 -19.74 0.90
CA PRO A 47 9.26 -21.00 0.61
C PRO A 47 9.78 -21.06 -0.84
N ARG A 48 9.05 -20.48 -1.79
CA ARG A 48 9.46 -20.42 -3.20
C ARG A 48 10.64 -19.48 -3.42
N LEU A 49 10.68 -18.37 -2.69
CA LEU A 49 11.79 -17.43 -2.72
C LEU A 49 13.06 -18.06 -2.12
N VAL A 50 12.92 -18.83 -1.05
CA VAL A 50 14.02 -19.64 -0.47
C VAL A 50 14.54 -20.65 -1.49
N GLU A 51 13.65 -21.40 -2.14
CA GLU A 51 14.02 -22.40 -3.16
C GLU A 51 14.70 -21.75 -4.39
N SER A 52 14.20 -20.61 -4.88
CA SER A 52 14.69 -19.99 -6.12
C SER A 52 15.96 -19.16 -5.95
N PHE A 53 16.09 -18.45 -4.82
CA PHE A 53 17.24 -17.58 -4.56
C PHE A 53 18.27 -18.19 -3.59
N GLY A 54 17.93 -19.30 -2.92
CA GLY A 54 18.79 -19.96 -1.94
C GLY A 54 18.93 -19.19 -0.61
N TRP A 55 18.04 -18.23 -0.34
CA TRP A 55 18.09 -17.42 0.88
C TRP A 55 17.54 -18.18 2.09
N SER A 56 18.01 -17.86 3.29
CA SER A 56 17.46 -18.47 4.52
C SER A 56 16.09 -17.89 4.87
N HIS A 57 15.23 -18.70 5.50
CA HIS A 57 13.97 -18.22 6.10
C HIS A 57 14.17 -17.06 7.08
N PHE A 58 15.30 -17.04 7.79
CA PHE A 58 15.66 -15.95 8.69
C PHE A 58 15.82 -14.62 7.94
N THR A 59 16.51 -14.63 6.80
CA THR A 59 16.71 -13.45 5.93
C THR A 59 15.35 -12.88 5.51
N ILE A 60 14.43 -13.72 5.06
CA ILE A 60 13.10 -13.25 4.62
C ILE A 60 12.26 -12.75 5.81
N GLY A 61 12.31 -13.46 6.94
CA GLY A 61 11.64 -13.07 8.18
C GLY A 61 12.09 -11.69 8.71
N VAL A 62 13.38 -11.37 8.59
CA VAL A 62 13.89 -10.03 8.94
C VAL A 62 13.29 -8.96 8.03
N GLY A 63 13.16 -9.22 6.73
CA GLY A 63 12.53 -8.28 5.79
C GLY A 63 11.07 -7.98 6.14
N LEU A 64 10.31 -9.03 6.50
CA LEU A 64 8.95 -8.88 7.02
C LEU A 64 8.92 -8.09 8.33
N ALA A 65 9.83 -8.37 9.26
CA ALA A 65 9.91 -7.64 10.52
C ALA A 65 10.20 -6.14 10.32
N LEU A 66 11.10 -5.81 9.39
CA LEU A 66 11.39 -4.41 9.01
C LEU A 66 10.14 -3.71 8.47
N GLN A 67 9.35 -4.37 7.63
CA GLN A 67 8.10 -3.81 7.12
C GLN A 67 7.15 -3.39 8.25
N TRP A 68 6.98 -4.23 9.28
CA TRP A 68 6.14 -3.89 10.43
C TRP A 68 6.74 -2.78 11.29
N ALA A 69 8.07 -2.80 11.50
CA ALA A 69 8.76 -1.79 12.28
C ALA A 69 8.65 -0.40 11.63
N PHE A 70 8.98 -0.31 10.34
CA PHE A 70 8.90 0.95 9.59
C PHE A 70 7.46 1.39 9.37
N GLY A 71 6.52 0.47 9.14
CA GLY A 71 5.09 0.80 9.09
C GLY A 71 4.60 1.49 10.38
N GLY A 72 5.08 1.04 11.54
CA GLY A 72 4.81 1.68 12.83
C GLY A 72 5.49 3.04 12.97
N ILE A 73 6.78 3.14 12.61
CA ILE A 73 7.57 4.37 12.74
C ILE A 73 7.07 5.48 11.80
N PHE A 74 6.71 5.14 10.56
CA PHE A 74 6.22 6.09 9.58
C PHE A 74 4.72 6.40 9.73
N GLY A 75 3.97 5.60 10.50
CA GLY A 75 2.55 5.83 10.78
C GLY A 75 2.23 7.25 11.28
N PRO A 76 2.87 7.74 12.36
CA PRO A 76 2.67 9.11 12.85
C PRO A 76 3.06 10.18 11.84
N ALA A 77 4.15 9.97 11.09
CA ALA A 77 4.58 10.90 10.05
C ALA A 77 3.55 11.01 8.92
N ALA A 78 2.97 9.88 8.50
CA ALA A 78 1.91 9.82 7.50
C ALA A 78 0.62 10.53 7.98
N GLY A 79 0.25 10.34 9.25
CA GLY A 79 -0.88 11.03 9.88
C GLY A 79 -0.68 12.54 9.92
N TRP A 80 0.47 13.00 10.41
CA TRP A 80 0.84 14.42 10.45
C TRP A 80 0.84 15.06 9.06
N LEU A 81 1.32 14.34 8.04
CA LEU A 81 1.29 14.81 6.66
C LEU A 81 -0.16 14.94 6.15
N GLY A 82 -1.04 14.02 6.53
CA GLY A 82 -2.48 14.05 6.25
C GLY A 82 -3.16 15.27 6.83
N ASP A 83 -2.87 15.58 8.10
CA ASP A 83 -3.44 16.72 8.82
C ASP A 83 -2.96 18.07 8.26
N ARG A 84 -1.67 18.16 7.88
CA ARG A 84 -1.06 19.42 7.42
C ARG A 84 -1.28 19.72 5.94
N TYR A 85 -1.18 18.72 5.07
CA TYR A 85 -1.22 18.91 3.60
C TYR A 85 -2.55 18.47 2.97
N GLY A 86 -3.46 17.95 3.79
CA GLY A 86 -4.77 17.48 3.39
C GLY A 86 -4.77 16.02 2.93
N VAL A 87 -5.76 15.28 3.41
CA VAL A 87 -5.95 13.84 3.19
C VAL A 87 -5.80 13.43 1.72
N ARG A 88 -6.37 14.20 0.78
CA ARG A 88 -6.33 13.85 -0.66
C ARG A 88 -4.91 13.79 -1.22
N ARG A 89 -4.05 14.77 -0.91
CA ARG A 89 -2.68 14.84 -1.44
C ARG A 89 -1.81 13.78 -0.80
N THR A 90 -1.98 13.56 0.50
CA THR A 90 -1.25 12.55 1.26
C THR A 90 -1.61 11.13 0.79
N MET A 91 -2.89 10.84 0.52
CA MET A 91 -3.31 9.55 -0.04
C MET A 91 -2.73 9.31 -1.43
N LEU A 92 -2.72 10.32 -2.31
CA LEU A 92 -2.12 10.21 -3.65
C LEU A 92 -0.61 9.95 -3.59
N LEU A 93 0.11 10.66 -2.70
CA LEU A 93 1.53 10.42 -2.46
C LEU A 93 1.78 9.00 -1.95
N GLY A 94 1.00 8.55 -0.96
CA GLY A 94 1.10 7.19 -0.42
C GLY A 94 0.83 6.11 -1.48
N ALA A 95 -0.20 6.30 -2.32
CA ALA A 95 -0.50 5.39 -3.41
C ALA A 95 0.62 5.33 -4.46
N LEU A 96 1.23 6.48 -4.78
CA LEU A 96 2.34 6.54 -5.73
C LEU A 96 3.60 5.85 -5.18
N VAL A 97 3.96 6.12 -3.92
CA VAL A 97 5.07 5.45 -3.23
C VAL A 97 4.84 3.95 -3.18
N PHE A 98 3.65 3.50 -2.78
CA PHE A 98 3.28 2.08 -2.74
C PHE A 98 3.42 1.41 -4.11
N THR A 99 2.93 2.07 -5.17
CA THR A 99 3.03 1.52 -6.54
C THR A 99 4.48 1.39 -7.00
N VAL A 100 5.30 2.41 -6.75
CA VAL A 100 6.73 2.39 -7.10
C VAL A 100 7.47 1.31 -6.31
N ALA A 101 7.23 1.22 -5.00
CA ALA A 101 7.82 0.21 -4.12
C ALA A 101 7.44 -1.21 -4.57
N MET A 102 6.19 -1.42 -4.97
CA MET A 102 5.71 -2.71 -5.46
C MET A 102 6.39 -3.11 -6.78
N VAL A 103 6.54 -2.18 -7.72
CA VAL A 103 7.27 -2.42 -8.99
C VAL A 103 8.74 -2.73 -8.73
N MET A 104 9.38 -2.03 -7.80
CA MET A 104 10.76 -2.30 -7.39
C MET A 104 10.90 -3.69 -6.74
N THR A 105 9.97 -4.05 -5.86
CA THR A 105 9.93 -5.37 -5.22
C THR A 105 9.78 -6.49 -6.25
N SER A 106 8.98 -6.30 -7.30
CA SER A 106 8.83 -7.27 -8.39
C SER A 106 10.12 -7.50 -9.20
N ARG A 107 11.08 -6.59 -9.16
CA ARG A 107 12.36 -6.67 -9.88
C ARG A 107 13.53 -7.06 -8.98
N MET A 108 13.24 -7.52 -7.76
CA MET A 108 14.20 -7.98 -6.78
C MET A 108 14.99 -9.20 -7.29
N THR A 109 16.32 -9.10 -7.24
CA THR A 109 17.27 -10.20 -7.51
C THR A 109 18.17 -10.50 -6.32
N GLU A 110 18.34 -9.55 -5.40
CA GLU A 110 19.28 -9.64 -4.27
C GLU A 110 18.58 -9.47 -2.92
N PHE A 111 19.15 -10.05 -1.86
CA PHE A 111 18.51 -10.06 -0.53
C PHE A 111 18.40 -8.67 0.10
N TRP A 112 19.34 -7.75 -0.19
CA TRP A 112 19.28 -6.38 0.34
C TRP A 112 18.15 -5.56 -0.28
N GLN A 113 17.75 -5.91 -1.52
CA GLN A 113 16.63 -5.28 -2.21
C GLN A 113 15.31 -5.63 -1.52
N LEU A 114 15.22 -6.83 -0.93
CA LEU A 114 14.08 -7.20 -0.10
C LEU A 114 13.95 -6.25 1.10
N TYR A 115 15.04 -6.01 1.83
CA TYR A 115 15.02 -5.13 3.00
C TYR A 115 14.65 -3.69 2.64
N LEU A 116 15.21 -3.16 1.55
CA LEU A 116 14.95 -1.79 1.15
C LEU A 116 13.56 -1.61 0.52
N TYR A 117 13.22 -2.42 -0.48
CA TYR A 117 12.01 -2.23 -1.27
C TYR A 117 10.77 -2.72 -0.54
N TYR A 118 10.83 -3.91 0.08
CA TYR A 118 9.69 -4.49 0.78
C TYR A 118 9.65 -4.06 2.26
N GLY A 119 10.81 -3.94 2.91
CA GLY A 119 10.87 -3.62 4.34
C GLY A 119 10.76 -2.13 4.67
N VAL A 120 11.32 -1.23 3.86
CA VAL A 120 11.34 0.21 4.16
C VAL A 120 10.34 0.99 3.31
N LEU A 121 10.25 0.67 2.01
CA LEU A 121 9.51 1.46 1.03
C LEU A 121 8.04 1.08 0.89
N LEU A 122 7.66 -0.17 1.18
CA LEU A 122 6.32 -0.74 0.91
C LEU A 122 5.44 -0.82 2.16
#